data_AF-A0A7Y2L3L4-F1
#
_entry.id   AF-A0A7Y2L3L4-F1
#
_cell.length_a   1.000
_cell.length_b   1.000
_cell.length_c   1.000
_cell.angle_alpha   90.00
_cell.angle_beta   90.00
_cell.angle_gamma   90.00
#
_symmetry.space_group_name_H-M   'P 1'
#
loop_
_entity.id
_entity.type
_entity.pdbx_description
1 polymer ?
#
loop_
_entity_poly.entity_id
_entity_poly.type
_entity_poly.pdbx_seq_one_letter_code
_entity_poly.pdbx_strand_id
1 'polypeptide(L)' 'RAHLACARCWHCREDVGVNPEHPEICGRCVDNISGAGEVRHYA' A
#
# COMPACT_ATOMS: atom_id res chain seq x y z
N ARG A 1 -8.47 1.28 -19.57
CA ARG A 1 -8.70 1.14 -18.12
C ARG A 1 -7.70 2.07 -17.44
N ALA A 2 -8.15 3.14 -16.79
CA ALA A 2 -7.26 4.09 -16.13
C ALA A 2 -6.94 3.55 -14.74
N HIS A 3 -5.82 2.85 -14.61
CA HIS A 3 -5.29 2.44 -13.33
C HIS A 3 -4.72 3.68 -12.63
N LEU A 4 -4.96 3.83 -11.33
CA LEU A 4 -4.42 4.93 -10.55
C LEU A 4 -2.98 4.57 -10.16
N ALA A 5 -2.09 5.57 -10.13
CA ALA A 5 -0.75 5.39 -9.61
C ALA A 5 -0.83 5.39 -8.07
N CYS A 6 -0.28 4.35 -7.43
CA CYS A 6 -0.18 4.30 -5.98
C CYS A 6 0.75 5.42 -5.48
N ALA A 7 0.30 6.24 -4.52
CA ALA A 7 1.11 7.34 -4.00
C ALA A 7 2.41 6.90 -3.28
N ARG A 8 2.48 5.64 -2.82
CA ARG A 8 3.64 5.08 -2.09
C ARG A 8 4.66 4.38 -2.99
N CYS A 9 4.23 3.43 -3.82
CA CYS A 9 5.14 2.68 -4.70
C CYS A 9 5.17 3.20 -6.14
N TRP A 10 4.35 4.19 -6.49
CA TRP A 10 4.27 4.81 -7.82
C TRP A 10 3.89 3.86 -8.96
N HIS A 11 3.51 2.62 -8.65
CA HIS A 11 3.04 1.66 -9.62
C HIS A 11 1.57 1.93 -9.96
N CYS A 12 1.28 1.91 -11.25
CA CYS A 12 -0.08 1.96 -11.78
C CYS A 12 -0.74 0.60 -11.54
N ARG A 13 -1.71 0.53 -10.63
CA ARG A 13 -2.39 -0.73 -10.30
C ARG A 13 -3.90 -0.55 -10.18
N GLU A 14 -4.63 -1.64 -10.33
CA GLU A 14 -6.09 -1.68 -10.18
C GLU A 14 -6.56 -1.73 -8.73
N ASP A 15 -5.66 -2.05 -7.81
CA ASP A 15 -5.92 -2.21 -6.39
C ASP A 15 -5.62 -0.94 -5.58
N VAL A 16 -5.41 0.21 -6.24
CA VAL A 16 -5.29 1.51 -5.56
C VAL A 16 -6.65 1.93 -5.03
N GLY A 17 -6.72 2.18 -3.72
CA GLY A 17 -7.93 2.61 -3.02
C GLY A 17 -8.90 1.50 -2.63
N VAL A 18 -8.46 0.23 -2.65
CA VAL A 18 -9.30 -0.91 -2.22
C VAL A 18 -9.52 -0.91 -0.71
N ASN A 19 -8.57 -0.39 0.08
CA ASN A 19 -8.76 -0.18 1.52
C ASN A 19 -9.34 1.25 1.76
N PRO A 20 -10.53 1.38 2.38
CA PRO A 20 -11.12 2.69 2.69
C PRO A 20 -10.28 3.54 3.66
N GLU A 21 -9.44 2.92 4.51
CA GLU A 21 -8.51 3.64 5.39
C GLU A 21 -7.31 4.21 4.63
N HIS A 22 -7.04 3.69 3.43
CA HIS A 22 -5.90 4.07 2.61
C HIS A 22 -6.29 4.22 1.13
N PRO A 23 -7.11 5.23 0.78
CA PRO A 23 -7.69 5.39 -0.55
C PRO A 23 -6.68 5.72 -1.66
N GLU A 24 -5.47 6.15 -1.31
CA GLU A 24 -4.45 6.65 -2.26
C GLU A 24 -3.33 5.64 -2.56
N ILE A 25 -3.37 4.45 -1.96
CA ILE A 25 -2.32 3.43 -2.12
C ILE A 25 -2.90 2.07 -2.53
N CYS A 26 -2.04 1.20 -3.06
CA CYS A 26 -2.41 -0.16 -3.45
C CYS A 26 -2.47 -1.12 -2.25
N GLY A 27 -3.20 -2.23 -2.40
CA GLY A 27 -3.37 -3.26 -1.36
C GLY A 27 -2.05 -3.81 -0.83
N ARG A 28 -1.04 -4.00 -1.68
CA ARG A 28 0.30 -4.41 -1.21
C ARG A 28 0.94 -3.38 -0.27
N CYS A 29 0.76 -2.09 -0.56
CA CYS A 29 1.27 -1.03 0.28
C CYS A 29 0.49 -0.93 1.60
N VAL A 30 -0.82 -1.22 1.57
CA VAL A 30 -1.65 -1.39 2.77
C VAL A 30 -1.09 -2.52 3.64
N ASP A 31 -0.88 -3.72 3.09
CA ASP A 31 -0.33 -4.85 3.86
C ASP A 31 1.02 -4.52 4.50
N ASN A 32 1.85 -3.75 3.79
CA ASN A 32 3.16 -3.31 4.27
C ASN A 32 3.10 -2.29 5.42
N ILE A 33 2.05 -1.47 5.53
CA ILE A 33 1.91 -0.46 6.59
C ILE A 33 0.99 -0.91 7.73
N SER A 34 -0.02 -1.72 7.42
CA SER A 34 -0.98 -2.29 8.37
C SER A 34 -0.42 -3.54 9.06
N GLY A 35 0.62 -4.16 8.50
CA GLY A 35 1.40 -5.17 9.20
C GLY A 35 2.01 -4.56 10.45
N ALA A 36 1.61 -5.08 11.62
CA ALA A 36 2.20 -4.73 12.92
C ALA A 36 3.72 -4.87 12.78
N GLY A 37 4.41 -3.73 12.73
CA GLY A 37 5.83 -3.65 12.38
C GLY A 37 6.60 -4.78 13.02
N GLU A 38 7.35 -5.51 12.20
CA GLU A 38 8.17 -6.62 12.67
C GLU A 38 9.12 -6.09 13.75
N VAL A 39 9.12 -6.76 14.91
CA VAL A 39 10.05 -6.45 16.01
C VAL A 39 11.44 -6.70 15.46
N ARG A 40 12.13 -5.62 15.06
CA ARG A 40 13.50 -5.68 14.56
C ARG A 40 14.41 -6.06 15.71
N HIS A 41 14.88 -7.30 15.71
CA HIS A 41 15.95 -7.74 16.59
C HIS A 41 17.30 -7.33 15.96
N TYR A 42 17.74 -6.11 16.31
CA TYR A 42 19.09 -5.56 16.07
C TYR A 42 19.47 -5.02 14.67
N ALA A 43 20.47 -4.13 14.69
CA ALA A 43 21.05 -3.36 13.59
C ALA A 43 22.36 -3.97 13.08
#